data_AF-A0A3P9BV43-F1
#
_entry.id   AF-A0A3P9BV43-F1
#
_cell.length_a   1.000
_cell.length_b   1.000
_cell.length_c   1.000
_cell.angle_alpha   90.00
_cell.angle_beta   90.00
_cell.angle_gamma   90.00
#
_symmetry.space_group_name_H-M   'P 1'
#
loop_
_entity.id
_entity.type
_entity.pdbx_description
1 polymer ?
#
loop_
_entity_poly.entity_id
_entity_poly.type
_entity_poly.pdbx_seq_one_letter_code
_entity_poly.pdbx_strand_id
1 'polypeptide(L)'
;LDLSTINDRTLLDINNELESSEVAALCFLCSDVVSRKHLEEVKLFSRLSEKGLLENNTFLKELLRTIHREDLIIRLKAGSGNLEETDARGVLSNFRIMLYKIYDDMTVDDLESMKLLLKSKLGKRHLDRCKVRTHPHTFKCLKFNSTQPQMTKS
;
A
#
# COMPACT_ATOMS: atom_id res chain seq x y z
N LEU A 1 -21.69 23.06 -4.93
CA LEU A 1 -20.46 22.32 -5.27
C LEU A 1 -19.76 22.14 -3.94
N ASP A 2 -19.81 20.92 -3.40
CA ASP A 2 -19.25 20.64 -2.08
C ASP A 2 -17.73 20.78 -2.17
N LEU A 3 -17.16 21.78 -1.47
CA LEU A 3 -15.73 22.10 -1.49
C LEU A 3 -14.94 21.25 -0.47
N SER A 4 -15.56 20.23 0.11
CA SER A 4 -15.01 19.43 1.20
C SER A 4 -14.19 18.22 0.76
N THR A 5 -14.03 17.95 -0.54
CA THR A 5 -13.41 16.71 -1.04
C THR A 5 -12.23 17.01 -1.96
N ILE A 6 -11.20 16.16 -1.92
CA ILE A 6 -10.07 16.22 -2.85
C ILE A 6 -10.61 16.15 -4.29
N ASN A 7 -10.20 17.10 -5.14
CA ASN A 7 -10.66 17.13 -6.53
C ASN A 7 -10.19 15.87 -7.30
N ASP A 8 -11.11 15.23 -8.01
CA ASP A 8 -10.88 13.99 -8.78
C ASP A 8 -9.71 14.11 -9.77
N ARG A 9 -9.50 15.31 -10.34
CA ARG A 9 -8.38 15.57 -11.24
C ARG A 9 -7.02 15.44 -10.53
N THR A 10 -6.91 15.97 -9.31
CA THR A 10 -5.68 15.87 -8.51
C THR A 10 -5.38 14.42 -8.14
N LEU A 11 -6.42 13.63 -7.80
CA LEU A 11 -6.27 12.20 -7.54
C LEU A 11 -5.80 11.42 -8.77
N LEU A 12 -6.34 11.75 -9.95
CA LEU A 12 -5.93 11.15 -11.21
C LEU A 12 -4.46 11.46 -11.54
N ASP A 13 -4.04 12.72 -11.38
CA ASP A 13 -2.66 13.14 -11.63
C ASP A 13 -1.68 12.43 -10.67
N ILE A 14 -2.02 12.35 -9.38
CA ILE A 14 -1.25 11.58 -8.39
C ILE A 14 -1.17 10.11 -8.79
N ASN A 15 -2.27 9.51 -9.23
CA ASN A 15 -2.30 8.11 -9.65
C ASN A 15 -1.40 7.83 -10.86
N ASN A 16 -1.34 8.76 -11.80
CA ASN A 16 -0.51 8.62 -13.01
C ASN A 16 1.00 8.75 -12.72
N GLU A 17 1.36 9.43 -11.63
CA GLU A 17 2.75 9.61 -11.18
C GLU A 17 3.24 8.47 -10.28
N LEU A 18 2.36 7.52 -9.94
CA LEU A 18 2.71 6.35 -9.14
C LEU A 18 3.12 5.19 -10.05
N GLU A 19 4.28 4.62 -9.76
CA GLU A 19 4.76 3.40 -10.38
C GLU A 19 3.97 2.18 -9.90
N SER A 20 3.97 1.10 -10.70
CA SER A 20 3.29 -0.16 -10.34
C SER A 20 3.72 -0.73 -8.97
N SER A 21 4.99 -0.56 -8.59
CA SER A 21 5.55 -0.94 -7.29
C SER A 21 4.93 -0.14 -6.14
N GLU A 22 4.77 1.17 -6.33
CA GLU A 22 4.18 2.10 -5.36
C GLU A 22 2.68 1.86 -5.22
N VAL A 23 1.95 1.68 -6.32
CA VAL A 23 0.53 1.32 -6.29
C VAL A 23 0.33 0.01 -5.51
N ALA A 24 1.18 -0.99 -5.74
CA ALA A 24 1.07 -2.26 -5.03
C ALA A 24 1.47 -2.15 -3.54
N ALA A 25 2.38 -1.25 -3.18
CA ALA A 25 2.65 -0.89 -1.78
C ALA A 25 1.44 -0.23 -1.11
N LEU A 26 0.80 0.72 -1.78
CA LEU A 26 -0.42 1.36 -1.28
C LEU A 26 -1.58 0.35 -1.13
N CYS A 27 -1.73 -0.57 -2.08
CA CYS A 27 -2.67 -1.70 -1.97
C CYS A 27 -2.40 -2.57 -0.73
N PHE A 28 -1.14 -2.82 -0.40
CA PHE A 28 -0.74 -3.56 0.80
C PHE A 28 -1.12 -2.80 2.07
N LEU A 29 -0.78 -1.51 2.15
CA LEU A 29 -1.07 -0.63 3.28
C LEU A 29 -2.58 -0.52 3.53
N CYS A 30 -3.37 -0.43 2.45
CA CYS A 30 -4.82 -0.32 2.51
C CYS A 30 -5.55 -1.65 2.69
N SER A 31 -4.86 -2.79 2.81
CA SER A 31 -5.52 -4.10 2.73
C SER A 31 -6.42 -4.47 3.91
N ASP A 32 -6.35 -3.74 5.02
CA ASP A 32 -7.30 -3.84 6.13
C ASP A 32 -8.59 -3.05 5.87
N VAL A 33 -8.51 -2.05 4.98
CA VAL A 33 -9.59 -1.11 4.72
C VAL A 33 -10.28 -1.42 3.39
N VAL A 34 -9.56 -1.90 2.39
CA VAL A 34 -10.10 -2.30 1.08
C VAL A 34 -9.80 -3.78 0.83
N SER A 35 -10.86 -4.55 0.55
CA SER A 35 -10.75 -5.97 0.23
C SER A 35 -9.82 -6.18 -0.97
N ARG A 36 -8.80 -7.03 -0.80
CA ARG A 36 -7.83 -7.38 -1.85
C ARG A 36 -8.48 -7.98 -3.11
N LYS A 37 -9.70 -8.53 -3.02
CA LYS A 37 -10.43 -9.07 -4.18
C LYS A 37 -10.91 -7.98 -5.15
N HIS A 38 -10.92 -6.72 -4.74
CA HIS A 38 -11.44 -5.59 -5.51
C HIS A 38 -10.41 -4.48 -5.77
N LEU A 39 -9.16 -4.71 -5.36
CA LEU A 39 -8.02 -3.82 -5.63
C LEU A 39 -7.39 -4.19 -6.97
N GLU A 40 -7.97 -3.66 -8.04
CA GLU A 40 -7.21 -3.43 -9.27
C GLU A 40 -6.33 -2.20 -9.02
N GLU A 41 -5.05 -2.28 -9.41
CA GLU A 41 -4.07 -1.17 -9.30
C GLU A 41 -4.66 0.16 -9.84
N VAL A 42 -5.52 0.07 -10.85
CA VAL A 42 -6.14 1.21 -11.54
C VAL A 42 -7.26 1.91 -10.74
N LYS A 43 -7.76 1.34 -9.64
CA LYS A 43 -8.96 1.86 -8.93
C LYS A 43 -8.77 2.13 -7.44
N LEU A 44 -7.53 2.12 -6.93
CA LEU A 44 -7.26 2.31 -5.51
C LEU A 44 -7.92 3.58 -4.95
N PHE A 45 -7.67 4.75 -5.53
CA PHE A 45 -8.22 6.01 -5.03
C PHE A 45 -9.73 6.11 -5.13
N SER A 46 -10.34 5.57 -6.20
CA SER A 46 -11.80 5.49 -6.31
C SER A 46 -12.39 4.66 -5.18
N ARG A 47 -11.78 3.53 -4.82
CA ARG A 47 -12.22 2.68 -3.70
C ARG A 47 -12.04 3.34 -2.34
N LEU A 48 -10.99 4.14 -2.17
CA LEU A 48 -10.76 4.90 -0.94
C LEU A 48 -11.77 6.05 -0.82
N SER A 49 -12.09 6.72 -1.93
CA SER A 49 -13.13 7.75 -2.01
C SER A 49 -14.51 7.19 -1.68
N GLU A 50 -14.90 6.06 -2.28
CA GLU A 50 -16.17 5.35 -1.98
C GLU A 50 -16.34 5.01 -0.49
N LYS A 51 -15.24 4.88 0.27
CA LYS A 51 -15.24 4.58 1.71
C LYS A 51 -15.15 5.83 2.60
N GLY A 52 -15.16 7.02 2.02
CA GLY A 52 -15.01 8.28 2.76
C GLY A 52 -13.61 8.50 3.35
N LEU A 53 -12.60 7.80 2.85
CA LEU A 53 -11.22 7.91 3.36
C LEU A 53 -10.42 9.03 2.69
N LEU A 54 -10.97 9.61 1.62
CA LEU A 54 -10.43 10.76 0.91
C LEU A 54 -11.29 12.02 1.11
N GLU A 55 -12.14 12.03 2.15
CA GLU A 55 -12.87 13.22 2.60
C GLU A 55 -11.91 14.34 3.03
N ASN A 56 -10.72 14.00 3.54
CA ASN A 56 -9.66 14.95 3.81
C ASN A 56 -8.31 14.46 3.28
N ASN A 57 -7.30 15.33 3.33
CA ASN A 57 -5.96 15.02 2.86
C ASN A 57 -5.16 14.15 3.83
N THR A 58 -5.58 13.97 5.08
CA THR A 58 -4.77 13.38 6.15
C THR A 58 -4.39 11.94 5.83
N PHE A 59 -5.37 11.11 5.47
CA PHE A 59 -5.14 9.71 5.14
C PHE A 59 -4.28 9.53 3.89
N LEU A 60 -4.54 10.33 2.84
CA LEU A 60 -3.76 10.30 1.61
C LEU A 60 -2.31 10.77 1.84
N LYS A 61 -2.10 11.82 2.65
CA LYS A 61 -0.77 12.28 3.05
C LYS A 61 -0.01 11.19 3.82
N GLU A 62 -0.68 10.48 4.74
CA GLU A 62 -0.06 9.39 5.50
C GLU A 62 0.39 8.24 4.58
N LEU A 63 -0.45 7.86 3.61
CA LEU A 63 -0.13 6.87 2.58
C LEU A 63 1.09 7.27 1.75
N LEU A 64 1.07 8.47 1.17
CA LEU A 64 2.15 8.98 0.32
C LEU A 64 3.46 9.15 1.09
N ARG A 65 3.38 9.58 2.36
CA ARG A 65 4.56 9.70 3.23
C ARG A 65 5.16 8.35 3.55
N THR A 66 4.32 7.34 3.77
CA THR A 66 4.78 5.97 4.07
C THR A 66 5.58 5.38 2.90
N ILE A 67 5.25 5.72 1.66
CA ILE A 67 5.98 5.27 0.46
C ILE A 67 7.04 6.28 -0.03
N HIS A 68 7.40 7.28 0.78
CA HIS A 68 8.42 8.31 0.49
C HIS A 68 8.13 9.23 -0.70
N ARG A 69 6.86 9.47 -1.03
CA ARG A 69 6.43 10.39 -2.10
C ARG A 69 6.05 11.77 -1.59
N GLU A 70 7.03 12.46 -0.99
CA GLU A 70 6.85 13.83 -0.49
C GLU A 70 6.59 14.84 -1.63
N ASP A 71 7.12 14.57 -2.83
CA ASP A 71 6.81 15.33 -4.04
C ASP A 71 5.29 15.35 -4.33
N LEU A 72 4.62 14.20 -4.18
CA LEU A 72 3.18 14.08 -4.38
C LEU A 72 2.37 14.74 -3.26
N ILE A 73 2.90 14.76 -2.03
CA ILE A 73 2.31 15.51 -0.90
C ILE A 73 2.33 17.01 -1.19
N ILE A 74 3.42 17.53 -1.73
CA ILE A 74 3.53 18.95 -2.12
C ILE A 74 2.51 19.27 -3.21
N ARG A 75 2.38 18.42 -4.24
CA ARG A 75 1.37 18.59 -5.30
C ARG A 75 -0.06 18.54 -4.75
N LEU A 76 -0.34 17.63 -3.81
CA LEU A 76 -1.64 17.53 -3.15
C LEU A 76 -1.99 18.82 -2.40
N LYS A 77 -1.03 19.41 -1.67
CA LYS A 77 -1.22 20.70 -0.98
C LYS A 77 -1.51 21.83 -1.97
N ALA A 78 -0.81 21.88 -3.09
CA ALA A 78 -1.02 22.89 -4.13
C ALA A 78 -2.42 22.80 -4.78
N GLY A 79 -2.98 21.59 -4.88
CA GLY A 79 -4.28 21.35 -5.52
C GLY A 79 -5.51 21.38 -4.59
N SER A 80 -5.33 21.26 -3.27
CA SER A 80 -6.44 21.01 -2.33
C SER A 80 -6.96 22.24 -1.57
N GLY A 81 -6.35 23.41 -1.71
CA GLY A 81 -6.73 24.59 -0.92
C GLY A 81 -6.62 24.35 0.59
N ASN A 82 -7.15 25.26 1.43
CA ASN A 82 -7.11 25.16 2.90
C ASN A 82 -8.05 24.05 3.44
N LEU A 83 -7.95 22.83 2.93
CA LEU A 83 -8.67 21.69 3.47
C LEU A 83 -8.13 21.41 4.89
N GLU A 84 -8.93 21.75 5.89
CA GLU A 84 -8.59 21.63 7.32
C GLU A 84 -8.13 20.20 7.63
N GLU A 85 -6.97 20.08 8.27
CA GLU A 85 -6.45 18.80 8.76
C GLU A 85 -7.33 18.37 9.95
N THR A 86 -8.39 17.61 9.68
CA THR A 86 -9.28 17.13 10.74
C THR A 86 -8.61 15.98 11.48
N ASP A 87 -8.61 16.06 12.81
CA ASP A 87 -7.88 15.17 13.74
C ASP A 87 -8.37 13.72 13.78
N ALA A 88 -9.42 13.40 13.02
CA ALA A 88 -10.02 12.08 13.02
C ALA A 88 -10.62 11.77 11.65
N ARG A 89 -9.89 11.02 10.83
CA ARG A 89 -10.37 9.78 10.17
C ARG A 89 -9.26 9.23 9.26
N GLY A 90 -8.97 7.95 9.46
CA GLY A 90 -7.98 7.18 8.70
C GLY A 90 -6.59 7.27 9.30
N VAL A 91 -6.33 6.49 10.36
CA VAL A 91 -4.95 6.15 10.75
C VAL A 91 -4.69 4.78 10.14
N LEU A 92 -3.71 4.69 9.26
CA LEU A 92 -3.26 3.41 8.73
C LEU A 92 -2.98 2.45 9.90
N SER A 93 -3.25 1.16 9.68
CA SER A 93 -2.91 0.15 10.68
C SER A 93 -1.41 0.24 11.01
N ASN A 94 -1.07 0.56 12.27
CA ASN A 94 0.31 0.63 12.73
C ASN A 94 1.08 -0.66 12.41
N PHE A 95 0.38 -1.80 12.44
CA PHE A 95 0.93 -3.08 12.03
C PHE A 95 1.30 -3.12 10.54
N ARG A 96 0.45 -2.58 9.65
CA ARG A 96 0.75 -2.47 8.21
C ARG A 96 1.93 -1.55 7.94
N ILE A 97 1.98 -0.41 8.61
CA ILE A 97 3.11 0.54 8.51
C ILE A 97 4.40 -0.16 8.94
N MET A 98 4.40 -0.84 10.09
CA MET A 98 5.56 -1.55 10.60
C MET A 98 6.05 -2.61 9.62
N LEU A 99 5.15 -3.43 9.07
CA LEU A 99 5.51 -4.45 8.08
C LEU A 99 6.06 -3.84 6.80
N TYR A 100 5.50 -2.73 6.35
CA TYR A 100 6.00 -2.02 5.17
C TYR A 100 7.41 -1.49 5.41
N LYS A 101 7.65 -0.82 6.55
CA LYS A 101 8.97 -0.30 6.92
C LYS A 101 10.03 -1.40 6.99
N ILE A 102 9.70 -2.54 7.59
CA ILE A 102 10.61 -3.70 7.59
C ILE A 102 10.93 -4.15 6.17
N TYR A 103 9.94 -4.21 5.28
CA TYR A 103 10.15 -4.59 3.88
C TYR A 103 10.96 -3.53 3.10
N ASP A 104 10.69 -2.26 3.37
CA ASP A 104 11.30 -1.07 2.78
C ASP A 104 12.80 -0.99 3.07
N ASP A 105 13.16 -1.21 4.34
CA ASP A 105 14.54 -1.15 4.84
C ASP A 105 15.33 -2.45 4.55
N MET A 106 14.66 -3.51 4.07
CA MET A 106 15.29 -4.82 3.88
C MET A 106 16.25 -4.84 2.69
N THR A 107 17.53 -5.12 2.97
CA THR A 107 18.55 -5.33 1.94
C THR A 107 18.56 -6.77 1.44
N VAL A 108 19.26 -7.02 0.32
CA VAL A 108 19.47 -8.38 -0.21
C VAL A 108 20.16 -9.26 0.84
N ASP A 109 21.16 -8.72 1.55
CA ASP A 109 21.93 -9.45 2.56
C ASP A 109 21.07 -9.78 3.79
N ASP A 110 20.21 -8.85 4.22
CA ASP A 110 19.24 -9.09 5.30
C ASP A 110 18.28 -10.21 4.91
N LEU A 111 17.81 -10.20 3.66
CA LEU A 111 16.89 -11.21 3.17
C LEU A 111 17.56 -12.59 3.09
N GLU A 112 18.79 -12.69 2.58
CA GLU A 112 19.53 -13.95 2.54
C GLU A 112 19.81 -14.48 3.95
N SER A 113 20.19 -13.60 4.89
CA SER A 113 20.37 -13.94 6.30
C SER A 113 19.07 -14.49 6.90
N MET A 114 17.93 -13.83 6.64
CA MET A 114 16.62 -14.28 7.09
C MET A 114 16.26 -15.65 6.50
N LYS A 115 16.53 -15.89 5.21
CA LYS A 115 16.29 -17.20 4.57
C LYS A 115 17.11 -18.30 5.23
N LEU A 116 18.37 -18.05 5.57
CA LEU A 116 19.22 -19.01 6.26
C LEU A 116 18.68 -19.36 7.65
N LEU A 117 18.31 -18.35 8.44
CA LEU A 117 17.75 -18.52 9.79
C LEU A 117 16.41 -19.26 9.78
N LEU A 118 15.59 -19.02 8.76
CA LEU A 118 14.25 -19.61 8.66
C LEU A 118 14.22 -20.91 7.85
N LYS A 119 15.32 -21.34 7.24
CA LYS A 119 15.38 -22.55 6.39
C LYS A 119 14.88 -23.83 7.07
N SER A 120 15.09 -23.93 8.39
CA SER A 120 14.63 -25.07 9.20
C SER A 120 13.16 -24.97 9.61
N LYS A 121 12.57 -23.77 9.60
CA LYS A 121 11.18 -23.50 10.01
C LYS A 121 10.23 -23.34 8.83
N LEU A 122 10.73 -22.80 7.72
CA LEU A 122 10.00 -22.53 6.49
C LEU A 122 10.66 -23.33 5.37
N GLY A 123 9.88 -24.18 4.69
CA GLY A 123 10.41 -24.99 3.60
C GLY A 123 11.04 -24.13 2.49
N LYS A 124 12.13 -24.63 1.88
CA LYS A 124 12.95 -23.92 0.88
C LYS A 124 12.12 -23.22 -0.21
N ARG A 125 11.05 -23.87 -0.71
CA ARG A 125 10.15 -23.31 -1.73
C ARG A 125 9.46 -22.00 -1.32
N HIS A 126 9.17 -21.80 -0.03
CA HIS A 126 8.57 -20.56 0.45
C HIS A 126 9.59 -19.43 0.50
N LEU A 127 10.81 -19.74 0.93
CA LEU A 127 11.91 -18.80 1.05
C LEU A 127 12.43 -18.32 -0.31
N ASP A 128 12.50 -19.20 -1.30
CA ASP A 128 12.95 -18.86 -2.66
C ASP A 128 12.01 -17.84 -3.36
N ARG A 129 10.77 -17.68 -2.87
CA ARG A 129 9.80 -16.71 -3.39
C ARG A 129 9.93 -15.32 -2.76
N CYS A 130 10.65 -15.19 -1.65
CA CYS A 130 10.87 -13.92 -0.98
C CYS A 130 11.85 -13.06 -1.79
N LYS A 131 11.55 -11.76 -1.91
CA LYS A 131 12.29 -10.80 -2.73
C LYS A 131 12.28 -9.43 -2.05
N VAL A 132 13.36 -8.68 -2.19
CA VAL A 132 13.49 -7.28 -1.72
C VAL A 132 13.07 -6.27 -2.80
N ARG A 133 12.83 -5.01 -2.39
CA ARG A 133 12.35 -3.93 -3.28
C ARG A 133 13.18 -3.71 -4.55
N THR A 134 14.50 -3.96 -4.53
CA THR A 134 15.42 -3.65 -5.64
C THR A 134 15.09 -4.31 -6.98
N HIS A 135 14.09 -5.21 -7.03
CA HIS A 135 13.57 -5.76 -8.27
C HIS A 135 12.31 -5.01 -8.73
N PRO A 136 12.29 -4.44 -9.95
CA PRO A 136 11.06 -3.93 -10.56
C PRO A 136 9.97 -5.00 -10.45
N HIS A 137 8.79 -4.64 -9.93
CA HIS A 137 7.63 -5.52 -9.70
C HIS A 137 7.66 -6.44 -8.46
N THR A 138 8.43 -6.15 -7.42
CA THR A 138 8.48 -7.04 -6.23
C THR A 138 7.16 -7.23 -5.51
N PHE A 139 6.33 -6.18 -5.40
CA PHE A 139 5.01 -6.32 -4.79
C PHE A 139 4.03 -7.18 -5.61
N LYS A 140 4.29 -7.39 -6.91
CA LYS A 140 3.54 -8.37 -7.73
C LYS A 140 3.75 -9.80 -7.25
N CYS A 141 4.86 -10.05 -6.54
CA CYS A 141 5.18 -11.35 -5.93
C CYS A 141 4.39 -11.60 -4.63
N LEU A 142 3.80 -10.55 -4.02
CA LEU A 142 2.81 -10.67 -2.96
C LEU A 142 1.42 -10.98 -3.54
N LYS A 143 1.35 -11.91 -4.51
CA LYS A 143 0.24 -12.86 -4.55
C LYS A 143 0.29 -13.67 -3.26
N PHE A 144 -0.19 -13.05 -2.18
CA PHE A 144 -0.60 -13.74 -0.96
C PHE A 144 -1.67 -14.72 -1.40
N ASN A 145 -1.24 -15.96 -1.61
CA ASN A 145 -2.11 -17.07 -1.90
C ASN A 145 -3.18 -17.12 -0.82
N SER A 146 -4.39 -16.71 -1.16
CA SER A 146 -5.59 -17.24 -0.53
C SER A 146 -5.75 -18.68 -1.03
N THR A 147 -4.87 -19.57 -0.60
CA THR A 147 -5.20 -20.99 -0.67
C THR A 147 -6.16 -21.22 0.49
N GLN A 148 -7.45 -21.11 0.21
CA GLN A 148 -8.44 -21.73 1.09
C GLN A 148 -8.13 -23.23 1.11
N PRO A 149 -8.15 -23.89 2.28
CA PRO A 149 -8.25 -25.34 2.32
C PRO A 149 -9.58 -25.70 1.66
N GLN A 150 -9.51 -26.34 0.49
CA GLN A 150 -10.65 -27.07 -0.06
C GLN A 150 -10.95 -28.18 0.95
N MET A 151 -12.05 -28.07 1.70
CA MET A 151 -12.56 -29.21 2.44
C MET A 151 -12.97 -30.27 1.43
N THR A 152 -12.17 -31.32 1.32
CA THR A 152 -12.60 -32.59 0.73
C THR A 152 -13.77 -33.10 1.57
N LYS A 153 -14.98 -32.99 1.04
CA LYS A 153 -16.13 -33.71 1.57
C LYS A 153 -15.86 -35.20 1.39
N SER A 154 -15.78 -35.92 2.51
CA SER A 154 -15.85 -37.37 2.56
C SER A 154 -17.30 -37.83 2.46
#